data_AF-A0A6C0CSU6-F1
#
_entry.id   AF-A0A6C0CSU6-F1
#
_cell.length_a   1.000
_cell.length_b   1.000
_cell.length_c   1.000
_cell.angle_alpha   90.00
_cell.angle_beta   90.00
_cell.angle_gamma   90.00
#
_symmetry.space_group_name_H-M   'P 1'
#
loop_
_entity.id
_entity.type
_entity.pdbx_description
1 polymer ?
#
loop_
_entity_poly.entity_id
_entity_poly.type
_entity_poly.pdbx_seq_one_letter_code
_entity_poly.pdbx_strand_id
1 'polypeptide(L)'
;MESKSSLCKYRYLFGVEGQGAHKYRIFNIAIVDTVATILVAWLISYLFNVSFWKTLIVIFILGIILHRIFCVQTTLTKKIFGKY
;
A
#
# COMPACT_ATOMS: atom_id res chain seq x y z
N MET A 1 21.17 5.84 2.82
CA MET A 1 20.95 6.89 1.79
C MET A 1 19.46 7.20 1.75
N GLU A 2 19.11 8.28 2.42
CA GLU A 2 17.75 8.80 2.56
C GLU A 2 17.34 9.44 1.23
N SER A 3 16.62 8.70 0.38
CA SER A 3 15.91 9.29 -0.74
C SER A 3 14.68 9.99 -0.16
N LYS A 4 14.85 11.24 0.29
CA LYS A 4 13.73 12.20 0.39
C LYS A 4 13.24 12.47 -1.02
N SER A 5 12.51 11.53 -1.59
CA SER A 5 11.69 11.80 -2.77
C SER A 5 10.72 12.89 -2.39
N SER A 6 10.65 13.98 -3.16
CA SER A 6 9.73 15.12 -2.96
C SER A 6 8.26 14.72 -2.82
N LEU A 7 7.94 13.46 -3.11
CA LEU A 7 6.64 12.82 -3.00
C LEU A 7 6.23 12.42 -1.57
N CYS A 8 7.15 12.45 -0.57
CA CYS A 8 6.76 12.24 0.83
C CYS A 8 5.73 13.30 1.32
N LYS A 9 5.61 14.47 0.66
CA LYS A 9 4.57 15.47 0.95
C LYS A 9 3.15 14.90 0.75
N TYR A 10 2.99 13.93 -0.15
CA TYR A 10 1.72 13.30 -0.47
C TYR A 10 1.40 12.08 0.41
N ARG A 11 2.20 11.84 1.45
CA ARG A 11 1.97 10.75 2.43
C ARG A 11 0.55 10.73 2.99
N TYR A 12 -0.05 11.90 3.17
CA TYR A 12 -1.40 12.06 3.74
C TYR A 12 -2.50 12.21 2.69
N LEU A 13 -2.19 12.05 1.39
CA LEU A 13 -3.17 12.19 0.31
C LEU A 13 -4.34 11.20 0.45
N PHE A 14 -4.05 10.00 0.96
CA PHE A 14 -5.03 8.95 1.22
C PHE A 14 -5.50 8.89 2.69
N GLY A 15 -5.22 9.94 3.46
CA GLY A 15 -5.56 10.05 4.88
C GLY A 15 -4.37 9.80 5.82
N VAL A 16 -4.51 10.29 7.05
CA VAL A 16 -3.47 10.16 8.09
C VAL A 16 -3.44 8.72 8.62
N GLU A 17 -2.27 8.09 8.58
CA GLU A 17 -2.12 6.72 9.07
C GLU A 17 -2.46 6.62 10.58
N GLY A 18 -3.26 5.63 10.97
CA GLY A 18 -3.73 5.49 12.35
C GLY A 18 -4.87 6.43 12.75
N GLN A 19 -5.39 7.26 11.83
CA GLN A 19 -6.60 8.06 12.03
C GLN A 19 -7.68 7.71 10.99
N GLY A 20 -8.96 7.92 11.32
CA GLY A 20 -10.08 7.70 10.39
C GLY A 20 -10.18 6.26 9.85
N ALA A 21 -10.42 6.11 8.54
CA ALA A 21 -10.51 4.81 7.86
C ALA A 21 -9.21 3.99 7.92
N HIS A 22 -8.06 4.63 8.14
CA HIS A 22 -6.75 3.99 8.33
C HIS A 22 -6.48 3.59 9.80
N LYS A 23 -7.43 3.80 10.71
CA LYS A 23 -7.39 3.26 12.09
C LYS A 23 -7.67 1.76 12.13
N TYR A 24 -8.42 1.23 11.16
CA TYR A 24 -8.76 -0.20 11.08
C TYR A 24 -7.57 -1.03 10.57
N ARG A 25 -6.60 -1.22 11.45
CA ARG A 25 -5.51 -2.21 11.30
C ARG A 25 -5.88 -3.43 12.14
N ILE A 26 -6.56 -4.40 11.55
CA ILE A 26 -6.71 -5.72 12.19
C ILE A 26 -5.41 -6.47 11.94
N PHE A 27 -4.76 -6.94 13.02
CA PHE A 27 -3.53 -7.71 12.94
C PHE A 27 -2.36 -7.02 12.19
N ASN A 28 -2.23 -5.69 12.32
CA ASN A 28 -1.11 -4.94 11.71
C ASN A 28 -1.12 -4.90 10.17
N ILE A 29 -2.18 -5.39 9.53
CA ILE A 29 -2.40 -5.33 8.09
C ILE A 29 -3.32 -4.14 7.80
N ALA A 30 -2.96 -3.31 6.83
CA ALA A 30 -3.87 -2.29 6.31
C ALA A 30 -4.95 -3.01 5.51
N ILE A 31 -6.12 -3.20 6.13
CA ILE A 31 -7.28 -3.84 5.49
C ILE A 31 -7.66 -3.07 4.25
N VAL A 32 -7.65 -1.73 4.35
CA VAL A 32 -7.92 -0.82 3.23
C VAL A 32 -7.01 -1.11 2.05
N ASP A 33 -5.69 -1.18 2.27
CA ASP A 33 -4.72 -1.49 1.20
C ASP A 33 -4.98 -2.88 0.61
N THR A 34 -5.28 -3.88 1.42
CA THR A 34 -5.51 -5.26 0.96
C THR A 34 -6.78 -5.36 0.12
N VAL A 35 -7.87 -4.76 0.59
CA VAL A 35 -9.15 -4.70 -0.15
C VAL A 35 -8.99 -3.91 -1.43
N ALA A 36 -8.29 -2.77 -1.40
CA ALA A 36 -7.98 -1.98 -2.60
C ALA A 36 -7.16 -2.79 -3.60
N THR A 37 -6.13 -3.52 -3.15
CA THR A 37 -5.31 -4.38 -4.01
C THR A 37 -6.16 -5.48 -4.66
N ILE A 38 -7.05 -6.12 -3.90
CA ILE A 38 -7.97 -7.15 -4.41
C ILE A 38 -8.95 -6.56 -5.43
N LEU A 39 -9.53 -5.39 -5.16
CA LEU A 39 -10.45 -4.70 -6.07
C LEU A 39 -9.77 -4.31 -7.38
N VAL A 40 -8.57 -3.72 -7.32
CA VAL A 40 -7.79 -3.35 -8.51
C VAL A 40 -7.37 -4.61 -9.27
N ALA A 41 -6.94 -5.67 -8.59
CA ALA A 41 -6.59 -6.94 -9.22
C ALA A 41 -7.77 -7.60 -9.91
N TRP A 42 -8.95 -7.54 -9.29
CA TRP A 42 -10.18 -8.04 -9.88
C TRP A 42 -10.59 -7.22 -11.11
N LEU A 43 -10.53 -5.89 -11.04
CA LEU A 43 -10.84 -5.02 -12.17
C LEU A 43 -9.90 -5.23 -13.35
N ILE A 44 -8.59 -5.34 -13.11
CA ILE A 44 -7.59 -5.60 -14.16
C ILE A 44 -7.76 -7.01 -14.73
N SER A 45 -8.00 -8.01 -13.89
CA SER A 45 -8.27 -9.38 -14.34
C SER A 45 -9.54 -9.46 -15.20
N TYR A 46 -10.58 -8.71 -14.85
CA TYR A 46 -11.81 -8.62 -15.64
C TYR A 46 -11.60 -7.93 -16.99
N LEU A 47 -10.88 -6.80 -17.02
CA LEU A 47 -10.65 -6.03 -18.25
C LEU A 47 -9.70 -6.76 -19.23
N PHE A 48 -8.65 -7.42 -18.73
CA PHE A 48 -7.63 -8.06 -19.56
C PHE A 48 -7.81 -9.57 -19.70
N ASN A 49 -8.82 -10.18 -19.05
CA ASN A 49 -9.05 -11.64 -19.02
C ASN A 49 -7.80 -12.45 -18.62
N VAL A 50 -6.91 -11.85 -17.83
CA VAL A 50 -5.68 -12.48 -17.34
C VAL A 50 -5.92 -13.19 -16.01
N SER A 51 -5.09 -14.21 -15.73
CA SER A 51 -5.18 -15.00 -14.49
C SER A 51 -5.12 -14.10 -13.26
N PHE A 52 -6.20 -14.07 -12.47
CA PHE A 52 -6.34 -13.26 -11.26
C PHE A 52 -5.13 -13.36 -10.31
N TRP A 53 -4.62 -14.57 -10.09
CA TRP A 53 -3.46 -14.83 -9.25
C TRP A 53 -2.18 -14.13 -9.72
N LYS A 54 -1.92 -14.11 -11.04
CA LYS A 54 -0.75 -13.42 -11.60
C LYS A 54 -0.89 -11.90 -11.42
N THR A 55 -2.08 -11.38 -11.71
CA THR A 55 -2.41 -9.96 -11.58
C THR A 55 -2.31 -9.48 -10.14
N LEU A 56 -2.80 -10.28 -9.19
CA LEU A 56 -2.73 -9.99 -7.76
C LEU A 56 -1.28 -9.89 -7.28
N ILE A 57 -0.40 -10.82 -7.68
CA ILE A 57 1.02 -10.76 -7.32
C ILE A 57 1.68 -9.49 -7.87
N VAL A 58 1.43 -9.16 -9.15
CA VAL A 58 2.01 -7.97 -9.79
C VAL A 58 1.55 -6.69 -9.10
N ILE A 59 0.24 -6.53 -8.86
CA ILE A 59 -0.33 -5.33 -8.23
C ILE A 59 0.09 -5.24 -6.76
N PHE A 60 0.22 -6.37 -6.06
CA PHE A 60 0.69 -6.39 -4.68
C PHE A 60 2.14 -5.88 -4.57
N ILE A 61 3.03 -6.33 -5.45
CA ILE A 61 4.42 -5.82 -5.52
C ILE A 61 4.42 -4.33 -5.87
N LEU A 62 3.63 -3.93 -6.86
CA LEU A 62 3.52 -2.54 -7.29
C LEU A 62 2.98 -1.63 -6.16
N GLY A 63 2.00 -2.11 -5.40
CA GLY A 63 1.47 -1.44 -4.21
C GLY A 63 2.52 -1.25 -3.12
N ILE A 64 3.36 -2.25 -2.86
CA ILE A 64 4.48 -2.13 -1.90
C ILE A 64 5.46 -1.04 -2.35
N ILE A 65 5.77 -0.97 -3.65
CA ILE A 65 6.66 0.06 -4.21
C ILE A 65 6.03 1.46 -4.06
N LEU A 66 4.74 1.60 -4.38
CA LEU A 66 3.99 2.86 -4.21
C LEU A 66 3.99 3.34 -2.76
N HIS A 67 3.70 2.45 -1.79
CA HIS A 67 3.76 2.81 -0.38
C HIS A 67 5.14 3.28 0.07
N ARG A 68 6.20 2.68 -0.50
CA ARG A 68 7.59 3.10 -0.24
C ARG A 68 7.90 4.48 -0.86
N ILE A 69 7.41 4.75 -2.08
CA ILE A 69 7.60 6.04 -2.76
C ILE A 69 6.86 7.18 -2.06
N PHE A 70 5.63 6.93 -1.60
CA PHE A 70 4.83 7.91 -0.86
C PHE A 70 5.25 8.05 0.61
N CYS A 71 6.30 7.34 1.02
CA CYS A 71 6.82 7.36 2.38
C CYS A 71 5.71 7.05 3.38
N VAL A 72 4.76 6.16 3.08
CA VAL A 72 3.68 5.78 4.01
C VAL A 72 4.24 4.79 5.03
N GLN A 73 3.97 5.01 6.33
CA GLN A 73 4.43 4.07 7.36
C GLN A 73 3.54 2.84 7.35
N THR A 74 3.96 1.83 6.59
CA THR A 74 3.46 0.47 6.74
C THR A 74 4.09 -0.18 7.96
N THR A 75 3.40 -1.15 8.55
CA THR A 75 3.89 -1.94 9.67
C THR A 75 5.26 -2.58 9.37
N LEU A 76 5.46 -3.03 8.13
CA LEU A 76 6.72 -3.59 7.66
C LEU A 76 7.85 -2.56 7.73
N THR A 77 7.61 -1.34 7.24
CA THR A 77 8.57 -0.24 7.35
C THR A 77 8.88 0.11 8.80
N LYS A 78 7.87 0.11 9.68
CA LYS A 78 8.06 0.41 11.12
C LYS A 78 8.87 -0.66 11.84
N LYS A 79 8.68 -1.94 11.47
CA LYS A 79 9.40 -3.08 12.05
C LYS A 79 10.83 -3.21 11.52
N ILE A 80 11.09 -2.77 10.29
CA ILE A 80 12.41 -2.83 9.64
C ILE A 80 13.27 -1.60 9.95
N PHE A 81 12.67 -0.40 10.03
CA PHE A 81 13.43 0.86 10.21
C PHE A 81 13.31 1.50 11.60
N GLY A 82 12.50 0.96 12.51
CA GLY A 82 12.60 1.14 13.97
C GLY A 82 12.37 2.55 14.55
N LYS A 83 12.58 3.64 13.82
CA LYS A 83 12.35 5.02 14.26
C LYS A 83 12.50 5.99 13.07
N TYR A 84 11.66 7.02 13.09
CA TYR A 84 11.99 8.35 12.58
C TYR A 84 12.17 9.24 13.80
#